data_AF-A0A370BQT2-F1
#
_entry.id   AF-A0A370BQT2-F1
#
_cell.length_a   1.000
_cell.length_b   1.000
_cell.length_c   1.000
_cell.angle_alpha   90.00
_cell.angle_beta   90.00
_cell.angle_gamma   90.00
#
_symmetry.space_group_name_H-M   'P 1'
#
loop_
_entity.id
_entity.type
_entity.pdbx_description
1 polymer ?
#
loop_
_entity_poly.entity_id
_entity_poly.type
_entity_poly.pdbx_seq_one_letter_code
_entity_poly.pdbx_strand_id
1 'polypeptide(L)'
;MILSSTLLPILTILLSIPNTLAHPTTDDLSLSFQPRSNPGDSKSNPIKGEIEIRGEDALTYDVDCWAMLCKGKSAVMQKVDADAADVNRQVEAGSAANKQPFKDPTKYGMKASPATNSWGNNKGWVSAEEFPFASTKEGGKDAILVGVTINSQDEQKRSLRSFYQKNKVKSYDSKNKKSNGSWFEITGFKVKSGKNAKVGPYCQAFTDKKPGNVCNANTKVTGAWGFDVAEYAYVYNHSTKKFDYVGK
;
A
#
# COMPACT_ATOMS: atom_id res chain seq x y z
N MET A 1 55.35 -27.91 -64.76
CA MET A 1 56.21 -28.08 -63.57
C MET A 1 55.79 -29.37 -62.90
N ILE A 2 56.25 -30.52 -63.40
CA ILE A 2 57.46 -31.28 -63.00
C ILE A 2 57.47 -31.64 -61.51
N LEU A 3 57.40 -32.96 -61.30
CA LEU A 3 57.49 -33.72 -60.06
C LEU A 3 58.83 -33.52 -59.33
N SER A 4 58.82 -33.71 -58.01
CA SER A 4 59.97 -34.32 -57.32
C SER A 4 59.48 -35.17 -56.15
N SER A 5 59.85 -36.44 -56.18
CA SER A 5 59.59 -37.48 -55.19
C SER A 5 60.83 -37.69 -54.32
N THR A 6 60.67 -37.76 -53.00
CA THR A 6 61.61 -38.43 -52.06
C THR A 6 60.83 -38.71 -50.76
N LEU A 7 60.47 -39.97 -50.51
CA LEU A 7 61.18 -41.01 -49.73
C LEU A 7 60.73 -41.07 -48.24
N LEU A 8 60.01 -42.15 -47.91
CA LEU A 8 59.74 -42.68 -46.56
C LEU A 8 61.01 -43.39 -46.03
N PRO A 9 61.23 -43.53 -44.69
CA PRO A 9 60.61 -44.66 -43.99
C PRO A 9 60.28 -44.49 -42.48
N ILE A 10 59.18 -45.15 -42.10
CA ILE A 10 58.98 -46.09 -40.97
C ILE A 10 59.67 -45.80 -39.62
N LEU A 11 58.84 -45.60 -38.59
CA LEU A 11 59.10 -46.14 -37.24
C LEU A 11 57.78 -46.55 -36.55
N THR A 12 57.54 -47.85 -36.47
CA THR A 12 56.55 -48.49 -35.60
C THR A 12 57.14 -48.71 -34.22
N ILE A 13 56.52 -48.19 -33.16
CA ILE A 13 56.70 -48.68 -31.79
C ILE A 13 55.33 -48.81 -31.11
N LEU A 14 55.22 -49.94 -30.40
CA LEU A 14 54.08 -50.58 -29.76
C LEU A 14 53.48 -49.87 -28.54
N LEU A 15 52.20 -50.20 -28.31
CA LEU A 15 51.49 -50.46 -27.05
C LEU A 15 51.48 -49.37 -25.96
N SER A 16 50.28 -48.98 -25.54
CA SER A 16 49.72 -49.22 -24.20
C SER A 16 48.38 -48.49 -24.02
N ILE A 17 47.31 -49.23 -23.69
CA ILE A 17 46.07 -48.66 -23.15
C ILE A 17 46.23 -48.61 -21.63
N PRO A 18 45.91 -47.49 -20.97
CA PRO A 18 45.36 -47.53 -19.63
C PRO A 18 43.93 -46.98 -19.61
N ASN A 19 43.02 -47.83 -19.15
CA ASN A 19 41.73 -47.45 -18.60
C ASN A 19 41.93 -46.34 -17.55
N THR A 20 41.30 -45.19 -17.75
CA THR A 20 41.22 -44.16 -16.70
C THR A 20 39.76 -43.78 -16.46
N LEU A 21 39.25 -44.36 -15.37
CA LEU A 21 38.34 -43.79 -14.36
C LEU A 21 37.30 -42.79 -14.86
N ALA A 22 36.05 -43.27 -14.96
CA ALA A 22 34.87 -42.43 -14.87
C ALA A 22 34.93 -41.57 -13.59
N HIS A 23 34.93 -40.25 -13.75
CA HIS A 23 34.55 -39.33 -12.69
C HIS A 23 33.04 -39.46 -12.47
N PRO A 24 32.55 -39.63 -11.24
CA PRO A 24 31.16 -39.34 -10.96
C PRO A 24 31.03 -37.81 -10.93
N THR A 25 30.52 -37.21 -12.00
CA THR A 25 29.86 -35.92 -11.88
C THR A 25 28.59 -36.18 -11.08
N THR A 26 28.65 -35.88 -9.79
CA THR A 26 27.45 -35.69 -9.00
C THR A 26 26.68 -34.56 -9.64
N ASP A 27 25.61 -34.91 -10.36
CA ASP A 27 24.52 -34.00 -10.67
C ASP A 27 23.87 -33.57 -9.35
N ASP A 28 24.51 -32.63 -8.66
CA ASP A 28 23.87 -31.87 -7.59
C ASP A 28 23.02 -30.79 -8.25
N LEU A 29 21.93 -31.23 -8.89
CA LEU A 29 20.75 -30.41 -9.13
C LEU A 29 19.98 -30.28 -7.81
N SER A 30 20.63 -29.84 -6.74
CA SER A 30 19.94 -29.16 -5.65
C SER A 30 19.50 -27.80 -6.17
N LEU A 31 18.41 -27.81 -6.94
CA LEU A 31 17.54 -26.66 -7.02
C LEU A 31 17.15 -26.36 -5.57
N SER A 32 17.82 -25.39 -4.96
CA SER A 32 17.50 -24.90 -3.63
C SER A 32 16.06 -24.42 -3.69
N PHE A 33 15.13 -25.29 -3.31
CA PHE A 33 13.78 -24.92 -2.96
C PHE A 33 13.92 -24.05 -1.71
N GLN A 34 14.16 -22.75 -1.91
CA GLN A 34 13.97 -21.81 -0.83
C GLN A 34 12.55 -22.05 -0.30
N PRO A 35 12.38 -22.26 1.02
CA PRO A 35 11.05 -22.41 1.58
C PRO A 35 10.23 -21.21 1.14
N ARG A 36 9.05 -21.45 0.54
CA ARG A 36 8.13 -20.38 0.15
C ARG A 36 7.93 -19.51 1.39
N SER A 37 8.34 -18.24 1.30
CA SER A 37 8.08 -17.27 2.37
C SER A 37 6.59 -17.28 2.74
N ASN A 38 6.26 -17.12 4.02
CA ASN A 38 4.84 -17.04 4.38
C ASN A 38 4.29 -15.70 3.86
N PRO A 39 3.00 -15.65 3.44
CA PRO A 39 2.36 -14.39 3.14
C PRO A 39 2.54 -13.39 4.30
N GLY A 40 3.02 -12.21 3.97
CA GLY A 40 3.31 -11.11 4.90
C GLY A 40 4.77 -10.96 5.30
N ASP A 41 5.62 -11.93 5.02
CA ASP A 41 7.05 -11.84 5.35
C ASP A 41 7.80 -10.84 4.45
N SER A 42 7.27 -10.54 3.25
CA SER A 42 7.90 -9.64 2.29
C SER A 42 6.88 -8.82 1.49
N LYS A 43 7.32 -7.68 0.95
CA LYS A 43 6.51 -6.83 0.08
C LYS A 43 6.03 -7.55 -1.19
N SER A 44 6.83 -8.47 -1.73
CA SER A 44 6.49 -9.25 -2.93
C SER A 44 5.53 -10.41 -2.66
N ASN A 45 5.34 -10.78 -1.40
CA ASN A 45 4.39 -11.81 -0.98
C ASN A 45 3.56 -11.31 0.21
N PRO A 46 2.71 -10.28 0.03
CA PRO A 46 1.94 -9.70 1.12
C PRO A 46 0.73 -10.55 1.50
N ILE A 47 0.20 -10.35 2.71
CA ILE A 47 -1.12 -10.87 3.10
C ILE A 47 -2.19 -10.08 2.35
N LYS A 48 -2.87 -10.73 1.41
CA LYS A 48 -3.91 -10.11 0.59
C LYS A 48 -5.28 -10.19 1.27
N GLY A 49 -6.06 -9.12 1.23
CA GLY A 49 -7.45 -9.20 1.68
C GLY A 49 -8.29 -7.97 1.42
N GLU A 50 -9.60 -8.16 1.54
CA GLU A 50 -10.59 -7.09 1.45
C GLU A 50 -10.89 -6.50 2.83
N ILE A 51 -11.15 -5.19 2.87
CA ILE A 51 -11.58 -4.49 4.08
C ILE A 51 -13.11 -4.39 4.09
N GLU A 52 -13.69 -4.61 5.27
CA GLU A 52 -15.14 -4.51 5.48
C GLU A 52 -15.54 -3.09 5.90
N ILE A 53 -16.44 -2.48 5.14
CA ILE A 53 -17.08 -1.19 5.42
C ILE A 53 -18.26 -1.40 6.36
N ARG A 54 -18.33 -0.60 7.44
CA ARG A 54 -19.31 -0.74 8.51
C ARG A 54 -20.40 0.33 8.49
N GLY A 55 -20.13 1.49 7.89
CA GLY A 55 -21.02 2.64 7.92
C GLY A 55 -20.38 3.89 7.32
N GLU A 56 -20.06 4.86 8.19
CA GLU A 56 -19.41 6.13 7.86
C GLU A 56 -17.93 5.96 7.51
N ASP A 57 -17.31 4.82 7.82
CA ASP A 57 -15.97 4.47 7.30
C ASP A 57 -15.93 4.30 5.77
N ALA A 58 -17.09 4.30 5.10
CA ALA A 58 -17.14 4.37 3.65
C ALA A 58 -16.45 5.63 3.09
N LEU A 59 -16.56 6.79 3.76
CA LEU A 59 -15.91 8.03 3.32
C LEU A 59 -14.39 7.93 3.47
N THR A 60 -13.91 7.46 4.62
CA THR A 60 -12.47 7.29 4.87
C THR A 60 -11.85 6.34 3.86
N TYR A 61 -12.51 5.22 3.58
CA TYR A 61 -12.01 4.29 2.58
C TYR A 61 -12.07 4.86 1.16
N ASP A 62 -13.07 5.67 0.82
CA ASP A 62 -13.11 6.27 -0.52
C ASP A 62 -11.97 7.27 -0.77
N VAL A 63 -11.50 7.95 0.29
CA VAL A 63 -10.26 8.73 0.27
C VAL A 63 -9.07 7.82 -0.02
N ASP A 64 -8.94 6.70 0.68
CA ASP A 64 -7.86 5.72 0.50
C ASP A 64 -7.84 5.19 -0.93
N CYS A 65 -9.02 4.83 -1.44
CA CYS A 65 -9.21 4.29 -2.79
C CYS A 65 -8.86 5.34 -3.86
N TRP A 66 -9.24 6.60 -3.66
CA TRP A 66 -8.79 7.68 -4.55
C TRP A 66 -7.27 7.85 -4.52
N ALA A 67 -6.66 7.83 -3.34
CA ALA A 67 -5.21 7.93 -3.19
C ALA A 67 -4.47 6.77 -3.89
N MET A 68 -4.98 5.54 -3.76
CA MET A 68 -4.43 4.36 -4.44
C MET A 68 -4.63 4.42 -5.94
N LEU A 69 -5.86 4.67 -6.39
CA LEU A 69 -6.22 4.66 -7.81
C LEU A 69 -5.62 5.82 -8.60
N CYS A 70 -5.74 7.02 -8.06
CA CYS A 70 -5.55 8.26 -8.83
C CYS A 70 -4.25 8.98 -8.47
N LYS A 71 -3.65 8.70 -7.32
CA LYS A 71 -2.40 9.34 -6.87
C LYS A 71 -1.22 8.37 -6.74
N GLY A 72 -1.40 7.12 -7.14
CA GLY A 72 -0.35 6.11 -7.17
C GLY A 72 0.16 5.68 -5.79
N LYS A 73 -0.60 5.92 -4.72
CA LYS A 73 -0.25 5.39 -3.39
C LYS A 73 -0.37 3.87 -3.40
N SER A 74 0.56 3.20 -2.72
CA SER A 74 0.63 1.74 -2.70
C SER A 74 -0.54 1.14 -1.91
N ALA A 75 -1.23 0.15 -2.47
CA ALA A 75 -2.15 -0.73 -1.74
C ALA A 75 -1.42 -1.77 -0.87
N VAL A 76 -0.12 -1.97 -1.11
CA VAL A 76 0.76 -2.85 -0.35
C VAL A 76 1.48 -2.03 0.71
N MET A 77 1.28 -2.36 1.99
CA MET A 77 1.81 -1.63 3.14
C MET A 77 2.36 -2.58 4.21
N GLN A 78 3.29 -2.09 5.03
CA GLN A 78 3.82 -2.83 6.18
C GLN A 78 3.27 -2.26 7.48
N LYS A 79 2.65 -3.09 8.32
CA LYS A 79 2.07 -2.66 9.60
C LYS A 79 3.17 -2.28 10.61
N VAL A 80 3.04 -1.11 11.25
CA VAL A 80 3.94 -0.64 12.33
C VAL A 80 3.22 -0.58 13.69
N ASP A 81 3.96 -0.51 14.80
CA ASP A 81 3.38 -0.35 16.13
C ASP A 81 2.80 1.06 16.39
N ALA A 82 2.26 1.26 17.59
CA ALA A 82 1.63 2.51 17.99
C ALA A 82 2.64 3.67 18.05
N ASP A 83 3.85 3.41 18.57
CA ASP A 83 4.88 4.43 18.73
C ASP A 83 5.30 5.00 17.36
N ALA A 84 5.54 4.12 16.37
CA ALA A 84 5.79 4.55 15.00
C ALA A 84 4.57 5.22 14.36
N ALA A 85 3.36 4.75 14.65
CA ALA A 85 2.15 5.37 14.14
C ALA A 85 1.91 6.79 14.70
N ASP A 86 2.32 7.05 15.93
CA ASP A 86 2.25 8.38 16.53
C ASP A 86 3.26 9.32 15.87
N VAL A 87 4.49 8.86 15.60
CA VAL A 87 5.48 9.62 14.82
C VAL A 87 4.94 9.98 13.43
N ASN A 88 4.26 9.05 12.77
CA ASN A 88 3.64 9.30 11.47
C ASN A 88 2.61 10.43 11.49
N ARG A 89 2.04 10.81 12.63
CA ARG A 89 1.08 11.93 12.74
C ARG A 89 1.71 13.25 13.15
N GLN A 90 2.97 13.22 13.59
CA GLN A 90 3.65 14.39 14.11
C GLN A 90 3.92 15.43 13.02
N VAL A 91 4.06 16.67 13.46
CA VAL A 91 4.37 17.82 12.59
C VAL A 91 5.78 17.73 12.01
N GLU A 92 6.74 17.33 12.84
CA GLU A 92 8.17 17.38 12.48
C GLU A 92 8.59 16.23 11.56
N ALA A 93 7.86 15.11 11.58
CA ALA A 93 8.28 13.88 10.89
C ALA A 93 7.20 13.24 10.01
N GLY A 94 5.93 13.59 10.22
CA GLY A 94 4.79 12.85 9.70
C GLY A 94 3.91 13.65 8.76
N SER A 95 2.63 13.30 8.75
CA SER A 95 1.56 13.96 7.98
C SER A 95 1.13 15.31 8.56
N ALA A 96 1.57 15.64 9.77
CA ALA A 96 1.06 16.74 10.57
C ALA A 96 -0.44 16.67 10.91
N ALA A 97 -1.07 15.49 10.88
CA ALA A 97 -2.44 15.29 11.34
C ALA A 97 -2.66 15.72 12.80
N ASN A 98 -1.63 15.69 13.65
CA ASN A 98 -1.68 16.21 15.02
C ASN A 98 -1.91 17.74 15.10
N LYS A 99 -1.72 18.50 14.00
CA LYS A 99 -2.17 19.92 13.95
C LYS A 99 -3.69 20.05 13.97
N GLN A 100 -4.42 18.97 13.67
CA GLN A 100 -5.86 18.96 13.50
C GLN A 100 -6.33 19.99 12.46
N PRO A 101 -5.78 19.95 11.23
CA PRO A 101 -5.98 21.02 10.24
C PRO A 101 -7.45 21.20 9.85
N PHE A 102 -8.24 20.12 9.92
CA PHE A 102 -9.65 20.16 9.53
C PHE A 102 -10.59 20.74 10.61
N LYS A 103 -10.11 21.02 11.82
CA LYS A 103 -10.89 21.80 12.80
C LYS A 103 -11.04 23.26 12.41
N ASP A 104 -10.06 23.80 11.69
CA ASP A 104 -10.06 25.16 11.14
C ASP A 104 -9.22 25.17 9.84
N PRO A 105 -9.76 24.68 8.72
CA PRO A 105 -9.02 24.60 7.46
C PRO A 105 -8.49 25.97 7.01
N THR A 106 -9.27 27.02 7.23
CA THR A 106 -8.94 28.39 6.84
C THR A 106 -7.70 28.93 7.52
N LYS A 107 -7.51 28.64 8.82
CA LYS A 107 -6.27 28.98 9.56
C LYS A 107 -5.02 28.39 8.91
N TYR A 108 -5.15 27.25 8.23
CA TYR A 108 -4.06 26.56 7.57
C TYR A 108 -3.99 26.83 6.06
N GLY A 109 -4.76 27.80 5.55
CA GLY A 109 -4.79 28.15 4.12
C GLY A 109 -5.47 27.10 3.24
N MET A 110 -6.23 26.18 3.83
CA MET A 110 -6.98 25.16 3.12
C MET A 110 -8.38 25.65 2.78
N LYS A 111 -8.98 25.10 1.72
CA LYS A 111 -10.39 25.30 1.38
C LYS A 111 -11.25 24.89 2.58
N ALA A 112 -12.26 25.70 2.89
CA ALA A 112 -13.25 25.35 3.91
C ALA A 112 -13.92 24.02 3.58
N SER A 113 -14.16 23.19 4.60
CA SER A 113 -14.82 21.89 4.44
C SER A 113 -16.21 22.05 3.81
N PRO A 114 -16.69 21.07 3.03
CA PRO A 114 -18.01 21.15 2.41
C PRO A 114 -19.14 21.18 3.46
N ALA A 115 -20.35 21.55 3.04
CA ALA A 115 -21.52 21.44 3.90
C ALA A 115 -21.71 19.99 4.37
N THR A 116 -22.17 19.83 5.61
CA THR A 116 -22.49 18.51 6.16
C THR A 116 -23.86 18.06 5.66
N ASN A 117 -24.13 16.75 5.72
CA ASN A 117 -25.42 16.20 5.32
C ASN A 117 -25.88 15.09 6.27
N SER A 118 -27.08 14.57 6.04
CA SER A 118 -27.67 13.52 6.88
C SER A 118 -26.88 12.21 6.89
N TRP A 119 -26.09 11.92 5.85
CA TRP A 119 -25.25 10.72 5.80
C TRP A 119 -24.21 10.73 6.92
N GLY A 120 -23.55 11.87 7.16
CA GLY A 120 -22.60 12.07 8.27
C GLY A 120 -23.26 12.57 9.55
N ASN A 121 -24.58 12.35 9.74
CA ASN A 121 -25.36 12.85 10.88
C ASN A 121 -25.22 14.37 11.09
N ASN A 122 -25.06 15.14 10.01
CA ASN A 122 -24.76 16.56 9.99
C ASN A 122 -23.53 16.96 10.84
N LYS A 123 -22.62 16.03 11.12
CA LYS A 123 -21.38 16.28 11.87
C LYS A 123 -20.31 16.85 10.96
N GLY A 124 -19.49 17.75 11.52
CA GLY A 124 -18.41 18.41 10.79
C GLY A 124 -17.30 17.46 10.35
N TRP A 125 -16.68 17.81 9.23
CA TRP A 125 -15.52 17.12 8.63
C TRP A 125 -14.21 17.55 9.31
N VAL A 126 -14.11 17.29 10.62
CA VAL A 126 -13.09 17.89 11.51
C VAL A 126 -11.92 16.97 11.83
N SER A 127 -11.98 15.71 11.41
CA SER A 127 -10.93 14.73 11.62
C SER A 127 -10.15 14.49 10.34
N ALA A 128 -8.86 14.17 10.45
CA ALA A 128 -8.05 13.83 9.29
C ALA A 128 -8.11 12.33 9.02
N GLU A 129 -8.61 11.94 7.85
CA GLU A 129 -8.24 10.67 7.21
C GLU A 129 -6.81 10.79 6.67
N GLU A 130 -6.02 9.72 6.71
CA GLU A 130 -4.61 9.72 6.29
C GLU A 130 -4.29 8.48 5.46
N PHE A 131 -3.93 8.67 4.19
CA PHE A 131 -3.48 7.56 3.33
C PHE A 131 -2.12 7.82 2.63
N PRO A 132 -1.13 6.91 2.74
CA PRO A 132 -1.17 5.62 3.44
C PRO A 132 -1.35 5.75 4.96
N PHE A 133 -1.92 4.72 5.59
CA PHE A 133 -2.31 4.78 6.99
C PHE A 133 -1.12 5.12 7.88
N ALA A 134 -1.32 6.03 8.84
CA ALA A 134 -0.31 6.28 9.88
C ALA A 134 0.10 5.01 10.64
N SER A 135 -0.75 3.97 10.69
CA SER A 135 -0.38 2.66 11.27
C SER A 135 0.52 1.78 10.40
N THR A 136 1.07 2.32 9.30
CA THR A 136 1.95 1.61 8.36
C THR A 136 3.27 2.34 8.13
N LYS A 137 4.27 1.63 7.61
CA LYS A 137 5.59 2.19 7.30
C LYS A 137 5.54 3.22 6.16
N GLU A 138 4.61 3.04 5.23
CA GLU A 138 4.34 3.92 4.11
C GLU A 138 3.53 5.18 4.50
N GLY A 139 2.98 5.20 5.72
CA GLY A 139 2.24 6.34 6.24
C GLY A 139 3.13 7.47 6.72
N GLY A 140 2.48 8.56 7.14
CA GLY A 140 3.14 9.73 7.69
C GLY A 140 3.50 10.75 6.62
N LYS A 141 4.79 11.00 6.40
CA LYS A 141 5.22 12.02 5.43
C LYS A 141 4.62 11.71 4.05
N ASP A 142 4.14 12.76 3.37
CA ASP A 142 3.47 12.70 2.08
C ASP A 142 2.13 11.93 2.07
N ALA A 143 1.58 11.56 3.24
CA ALA A 143 0.24 11.01 3.32
C ALA A 143 -0.79 12.05 2.85
N ILE A 144 -1.77 11.58 2.08
CA ILE A 144 -2.92 12.35 1.65
C ILE A 144 -3.87 12.50 2.83
N LEU A 145 -4.34 13.72 3.02
CA LEU A 145 -5.24 14.12 4.09
C LEU A 145 -6.56 14.64 3.51
N VAL A 146 -7.67 14.12 4.03
CA VAL A 146 -9.02 14.63 3.75
C VAL A 146 -9.80 14.74 5.06
N GLY A 147 -10.63 15.78 5.16
CA GLY A 147 -11.50 16.00 6.31
C GLY A 147 -12.66 15.01 6.32
N VAL A 148 -12.84 14.29 7.42
CA VAL A 148 -13.89 13.30 7.64
C VAL A 148 -14.55 13.52 9.01
N THR A 149 -15.67 12.85 9.28
CA THR A 149 -16.28 12.90 10.62
C THR A 149 -15.42 12.11 11.61
N ILE A 150 -15.55 12.42 12.91
CA ILE A 150 -14.92 11.61 13.97
C ILE A 150 -15.45 10.17 13.92
N ASN A 151 -16.75 9.99 13.61
CA ASN A 151 -17.36 8.67 13.54
C ASN A 151 -16.79 7.83 12.39
N SER A 152 -16.52 8.43 11.22
CA SER A 152 -15.81 7.75 10.13
C SER A 152 -14.46 7.19 10.58
N GLN A 153 -13.63 7.99 11.27
CA GLN A 153 -12.33 7.52 11.81
C GLN A 153 -12.49 6.39 12.84
N ASP A 154 -13.46 6.51 13.75
CA ASP A 154 -13.70 5.50 14.78
C ASP A 154 -14.16 4.17 14.17
N GLU A 155 -14.99 4.21 13.14
CA GLU A 155 -15.40 3.02 12.40
C GLU A 155 -14.26 2.44 11.57
N GLN A 156 -13.46 3.27 10.88
CA GLN A 156 -12.30 2.82 10.12
C GLN A 156 -11.29 2.13 11.03
N LYS A 157 -11.01 2.68 12.22
CA LYS A 157 -10.18 2.05 13.26
C LYS A 157 -10.69 0.66 13.63
N ARG A 158 -12.01 0.48 13.79
CA ARG A 158 -12.62 -0.84 14.10
C ARG A 158 -12.52 -1.79 12.91
N SER A 159 -12.71 -1.30 11.70
CA SER A 159 -12.61 -2.07 10.45
C SER A 159 -11.18 -2.55 10.19
N LEU A 160 -10.19 -1.66 10.29
CA LEU A 160 -8.76 -2.01 10.19
C LEU A 160 -8.34 -2.98 11.29
N ARG A 161 -8.75 -2.77 12.55
CA ARG A 161 -8.47 -3.74 13.63
C ARG A 161 -9.04 -5.12 13.30
N SER A 162 -10.27 -5.20 12.80
CA SER A 162 -10.90 -6.46 12.41
C SER A 162 -10.13 -7.13 11.26
N PHE A 163 -9.73 -6.35 10.26
CA PHE A 163 -8.90 -6.82 9.15
C PHE A 163 -7.57 -7.40 9.63
N TYR A 164 -6.83 -6.67 10.48
CA TYR A 164 -5.55 -7.14 11.01
C TYR A 164 -5.68 -8.42 11.84
N GLN A 165 -6.70 -8.50 12.68
CA GLN A 165 -6.96 -9.69 13.51
C GLN A 165 -7.32 -10.92 12.65
N LYS A 166 -8.28 -10.76 11.73
CA LYS A 166 -8.75 -11.82 10.83
C LYS A 166 -7.61 -12.38 9.98
N ASN A 167 -6.74 -11.50 9.49
CA ASN A 167 -5.65 -11.85 8.59
C ASN A 167 -4.31 -12.07 9.30
N LYS A 168 -4.27 -12.08 10.64
CA LYS A 168 -3.06 -12.27 11.46
C LYS A 168 -1.91 -11.31 11.10
N VAL A 169 -2.24 -10.08 10.71
CA VAL A 169 -1.26 -9.02 10.39
C VAL A 169 -0.58 -8.57 11.68
N LYS A 170 0.73 -8.75 11.77
CA LYS A 170 1.54 -8.38 12.94
C LYS A 170 2.14 -6.99 12.74
N SER A 171 2.24 -6.22 13.82
CA SER A 171 2.91 -4.92 13.78
C SER A 171 4.42 -5.11 13.94
N TYR A 172 5.21 -4.28 13.25
CA TYR A 172 6.64 -4.13 13.54
C TYR A 172 6.82 -3.69 15.00
N ASP A 173 7.75 -4.34 15.71
CA ASP A 173 8.09 -4.02 17.10
C ASP A 173 9.33 -3.11 17.12
N SER A 174 9.09 -1.81 17.26
CA SER A 174 10.14 -0.78 17.26
C SER A 174 11.01 -0.82 18.51
N LYS A 175 10.47 -1.29 19.65
CA LYS A 175 11.22 -1.40 20.92
C LYS A 175 12.31 -2.46 20.84
N ASN A 176 12.02 -3.57 20.18
CA ASN A 176 12.96 -4.69 20.04
C ASN A 176 13.71 -4.70 18.70
N LYS A 177 13.46 -3.72 17.82
CA LYS A 177 14.03 -3.59 16.47
C LYS A 177 13.91 -4.87 15.60
N LYS A 178 12.96 -5.76 15.90
CA LYS A 178 12.75 -7.00 15.14
C LYS A 178 11.94 -6.69 13.88
N SER A 179 12.47 -7.02 12.70
CA SER A 179 11.93 -6.71 11.37
C SER A 179 10.63 -7.45 11.00
N ASN A 180 9.68 -7.60 11.92
CA ASN A 180 8.60 -8.60 11.82
C ASN A 180 7.21 -8.00 11.57
N GLY A 181 7.13 -6.75 11.11
CA GLY A 181 5.86 -6.18 10.66
C GLY A 181 5.38 -6.89 9.42
N SER A 182 4.13 -7.36 9.42
CA SER A 182 3.54 -8.04 8.26
C SER A 182 3.28 -7.04 7.14
N TRP A 183 3.65 -7.43 5.93
CA TRP A 183 3.19 -6.81 4.69
C TRP A 183 1.76 -7.27 4.40
N PHE A 184 0.90 -6.34 4.03
CA PHE A 184 -0.47 -6.63 3.60
C PHE A 184 -0.83 -5.83 2.36
N GLU A 185 -1.74 -6.38 1.55
CA GLU A 185 -2.26 -5.76 0.34
C GLU A 185 -3.78 -5.62 0.47
N ILE A 186 -4.28 -4.39 0.33
CA ILE A 186 -5.71 -4.15 0.21
C ILE A 186 -6.11 -4.55 -1.21
N THR A 187 -6.94 -5.58 -1.34
CA THR A 187 -7.40 -6.07 -2.66
C THR A 187 -8.79 -5.59 -3.04
N GLY A 188 -9.52 -4.97 -2.12
CA GLY A 188 -10.88 -4.50 -2.36
C GLY A 188 -11.61 -4.13 -1.07
N PHE A 189 -12.85 -3.67 -1.24
CA PHE A 189 -13.72 -3.24 -0.16
C PHE A 189 -15.10 -3.84 -0.34
N LYS A 190 -15.73 -4.23 0.78
CA LYS A 190 -17.10 -4.74 0.78
C LYS A 190 -17.87 -4.30 1.99
N VAL A 191 -19.19 -4.25 1.88
CA VAL A 191 -20.05 -3.96 3.02
C VAL A 191 -20.03 -5.14 3.99
N LYS A 192 -19.86 -4.85 5.28
CA LYS A 192 -19.96 -5.84 6.35
C LYS A 192 -21.38 -6.40 6.40
N SER A 193 -21.50 -7.73 6.49
CA SER A 193 -22.81 -8.39 6.61
C SER A 193 -23.62 -7.80 7.77
N GLY A 194 -24.91 -7.53 7.52
CA GLY A 194 -25.83 -6.92 8.48
C GLY A 194 -25.66 -5.40 8.66
N LYS A 195 -24.88 -4.72 7.81
CA LYS A 195 -24.76 -3.26 7.80
C LYS A 195 -25.47 -2.66 6.59
N ASN A 196 -26.14 -1.54 6.82
CA ASN A 196 -26.72 -0.71 5.76
C ASN A 196 -25.72 0.38 5.36
N ALA A 197 -24.58 -0.04 4.79
CA ALA A 197 -23.56 0.85 4.25
C ALA A 197 -23.47 0.66 2.73
N LYS A 198 -22.76 1.56 2.06
CA LYS A 198 -22.46 1.46 0.62
C LYS A 198 -20.95 1.62 0.42
N VAL A 199 -20.40 0.89 -0.54
CA VAL A 199 -19.03 1.13 -1.00
C VAL A 199 -19.01 2.47 -1.73
N GLY A 200 -18.03 3.33 -1.42
CA GLY A 200 -17.84 4.60 -2.11
C GLY A 200 -17.45 4.40 -3.59
N PRO A 201 -17.66 5.40 -4.45
CA PRO A 201 -17.41 5.28 -5.89
C PRO A 201 -15.94 5.01 -6.25
N TYR A 202 -14.97 5.62 -5.56
CA TYR A 202 -13.55 5.31 -5.78
C TYR A 202 -13.22 3.89 -5.33
N CYS A 203 -13.75 3.46 -4.18
CA CYS A 203 -13.55 2.07 -3.73
C CYS A 203 -14.25 1.04 -4.59
N GLN A 204 -15.39 1.37 -5.18
CA GLN A 204 -16.06 0.50 -6.14
C GLN A 204 -15.17 0.32 -7.37
N ALA A 205 -14.66 1.43 -7.93
CA ALA A 205 -13.73 1.38 -9.07
C ALA A 205 -12.44 0.60 -8.76
N PHE A 206 -11.92 0.73 -7.53
CA PHE A 206 -10.73 0.00 -7.06
C PHE A 206 -10.99 -1.49 -6.96
N THR A 207 -12.08 -1.86 -6.30
CA THR A 207 -12.49 -3.26 -6.08
C THR A 207 -12.79 -3.97 -7.40
N ASP A 208 -13.46 -3.27 -8.32
CA ASP A 208 -13.82 -3.81 -9.64
C ASP A 208 -12.63 -3.85 -10.61
N LYS A 209 -11.49 -3.24 -10.24
CA LYS A 209 -10.31 -3.03 -11.11
C LYS A 209 -10.67 -2.31 -12.41
N LYS A 210 -11.62 -1.38 -12.32
CA LYS A 210 -12.18 -0.62 -13.44
C LYS A 210 -12.15 0.87 -13.06
N PRO A 211 -10.98 1.53 -13.18
CA PRO A 211 -10.87 2.94 -12.81
C PRO A 211 -11.80 3.83 -13.64
N GLY A 212 -12.09 3.47 -14.89
CA GLY A 212 -12.91 4.30 -15.77
C GLY A 212 -12.39 5.74 -15.81
N ASN A 213 -13.30 6.72 -15.67
CA ASN A 213 -12.98 8.15 -15.68
C ASN A 213 -12.90 8.78 -14.29
N VAL A 214 -12.90 7.99 -13.20
CA VAL A 214 -13.01 8.53 -11.83
C VAL A 214 -11.80 9.40 -11.43
N CYS A 215 -10.64 9.18 -12.06
CA CYS A 215 -9.43 9.95 -11.84
C CYS A 215 -9.28 11.17 -12.75
N ASN A 216 -10.16 11.37 -13.73
CA ASN A 216 -10.06 12.52 -14.62
C ASN A 216 -10.43 13.82 -13.89
N ALA A 217 -9.67 14.89 -14.13
CA ALA A 217 -9.89 16.19 -13.50
C ALA A 217 -11.29 16.77 -13.74
N ASN A 218 -11.87 16.52 -14.93
CA ASN A 218 -13.19 17.02 -15.31
C ASN A 218 -14.37 16.13 -14.85
N THR A 219 -14.10 15.00 -14.19
CA THR A 219 -15.15 14.09 -13.72
C THR A 219 -15.41 14.37 -12.24
N LYS A 220 -16.61 14.81 -11.87
CA LYS A 220 -17.02 14.88 -10.47
C LYS A 220 -17.53 13.53 -9.97
N VAL A 221 -16.96 13.02 -8.89
CA VAL A 221 -17.22 11.70 -8.30
C VAL A 221 -17.73 11.91 -6.88
N THR A 222 -19.05 12.03 -6.73
CA THR A 222 -19.68 12.33 -5.45
C THR A 222 -20.19 11.06 -4.78
N GLY A 223 -19.76 10.81 -3.54
CA GLY A 223 -20.29 9.73 -2.70
C GLY A 223 -21.52 10.15 -1.90
N ALA A 224 -22.00 9.26 -1.03
CA ALA A 224 -23.18 9.50 -0.20
C ALA A 224 -23.00 10.67 0.80
N TRP A 225 -21.74 11.01 1.14
CA TRP A 225 -21.36 12.19 1.93
C TRP A 225 -21.54 13.53 1.18
N GLY A 226 -21.90 13.50 -0.11
CA GLY A 226 -22.38 14.69 -0.83
C GLY A 226 -21.29 15.59 -1.43
N PHE A 227 -20.03 15.17 -1.40
CA PHE A 227 -18.94 15.87 -2.10
C PHE A 227 -17.98 14.88 -2.75
N ASP A 228 -17.02 15.40 -3.51
CA ASP A 228 -15.95 14.64 -4.10
C ASP A 228 -14.69 14.75 -3.24
N VAL A 229 -14.16 13.62 -2.76
CA VAL A 229 -12.99 13.62 -1.86
C VAL A 229 -11.76 14.27 -2.50
N ALA A 230 -11.64 14.18 -3.84
CA ALA A 230 -10.54 14.79 -4.58
C ALA A 230 -10.60 16.33 -4.57
N GLU A 231 -11.76 16.95 -4.34
CA GLU A 231 -11.87 18.42 -4.22
C GLU A 231 -11.31 18.95 -2.89
N TYR A 232 -10.95 18.07 -1.95
CA TYR A 232 -10.58 18.42 -0.57
C TYR A 232 -9.35 17.65 -0.05
N ALA A 233 -8.46 17.22 -0.94
CA ALA A 233 -7.27 16.45 -0.62
C ALA A 233 -6.01 17.30 -0.50
N TYR A 234 -5.23 17.06 0.56
CA TYR A 234 -4.02 17.82 0.90
C TYR A 234 -2.85 16.93 1.28
N VAL A 235 -1.63 17.45 1.16
CA VAL A 235 -0.40 16.88 1.72
C VAL A 235 0.32 17.95 2.53
N TYR A 236 0.87 17.59 3.69
CA TYR A 236 1.69 18.53 4.46
C TYR A 236 3.10 18.66 3.86
N ASN A 237 3.44 19.87 3.43
CA ASN A 237 4.75 20.21 2.92
C ASN A 237 5.65 20.69 4.07
N HIS A 238 6.63 19.87 4.41
CA HIS A 238 7.58 20.14 5.48
C HIS A 238 8.49 21.35 5.22
N SER A 239 8.79 21.64 3.96
CA SER A 239 9.65 22.77 3.57
C SER A 239 8.92 24.10 3.76
N THR A 240 7.65 24.18 3.36
CA THR A 240 6.85 25.41 3.46
C THR A 240 6.05 25.50 4.77
N LYS A 241 5.95 24.39 5.51
CA LYS A 241 5.11 24.21 6.71
C LYS A 241 3.62 24.45 6.45
N LYS A 242 3.16 24.17 5.21
CA LYS A 242 1.77 24.37 4.75
C LYS A 242 1.14 23.06 4.28
N PHE A 243 -0.18 23.05 4.17
CA PHE A 243 -0.93 21.96 3.54
C PHE A 243 -1.16 22.31 2.07
N ASP A 244 -0.46 21.62 1.18
CA ASP A 244 -0.56 21.82 -0.26
C ASP A 244 -1.74 21.01 -0.81
N TYR A 245 -2.56 21.64 -1.64
CA TYR A 245 -3.65 20.96 -2.32
C TYR A 245 -3.10 19.97 -3.35
N VAL A 246 -3.58 18.72 -3.32
CA VAL A 246 -3.13 17.63 -4.21
C VAL A 246 -4.28 16.96 -4.95
N GLY A 247 -5.46 17.54 -4.85
CA GLY A 247 -6.68 17.08 -5.50
C GLY A 247 -6.68 17.19 -7.01
N LYS A 248 -7.87 17.29 -7.60
CA LYS A 248 -8.07 17.38 -9.05
C LYS A 248 -8.66 18.72 -9.47
#